data_AF-A0A3D1QXB7-F1
#
_entry.id   AF-A0A3D1QXB7-F1
#
_cell.length_a   1.000
_cell.length_b   1.000
_cell.length_c   1.000
_cell.angle_alpha   90.00
_cell.angle_beta   90.00
_cell.angle_gamma   90.00
#
_symmetry.space_group_name_H-M   'P 1'
#
loop_
_entity.id
_entity.type
_entity.pdbx_description
1 polymer ?
#
loop_
_entity_poly.entity_id
_entity_poly.type
_entity_poly.pdbx_seq_one_letter_code
_entity_poly.pdbx_strand_id
1 'polypeptide(L)'
;MESAFSVQAHLPRKAAPDMSVPRIAMLFALAALGACAGRQAPTATPSKGAPAPTRQQRIHTALAQSVRVVVADEGRAARSASGVALAGGSGAGGAVSYIVTNAHVVQPRQGEEPRYFVLVDLPSGQTQEHVAKLEALGQVPEA
;
A
#
# COMPACT_ATOMS: atom_id res chain seq x y z
N MET A 1 0.31 -18.65 -5.92
CA MET A 1 0.19 -17.72 -7.06
C MET A 1 -0.97 -16.78 -6.78
N GLU A 2 -0.78 -15.51 -7.07
CA GLU A 2 -1.41 -14.38 -6.38
C GLU A 2 -2.49 -13.75 -7.26
N SER A 3 -3.75 -13.71 -6.77
CA SER A 3 -4.84 -12.97 -7.43
C SER A 3 -4.97 -11.58 -6.80
N ALA A 4 -5.20 -10.55 -7.62
CA ALA A 4 -5.24 -9.16 -7.18
C ALA A 4 -6.66 -8.56 -7.20
N PHE A 5 -7.02 -7.87 -6.14
CA PHE A 5 -8.25 -7.08 -5.95
C PHE A 5 -7.92 -5.61 -5.94
N SER A 6 -8.82 -4.75 -6.40
CA SER A 6 -8.77 -3.33 -6.08
C SER A 6 -9.76 -3.02 -4.96
N VAL A 7 -9.32 -2.22 -4.00
CA VAL A 7 -10.18 -1.64 -2.98
C VAL A 7 -10.26 -0.15 -3.27
N GLN A 8 -11.48 0.35 -3.48
CA GLN A 8 -11.74 1.76 -3.66
C GLN A 8 -12.19 2.33 -2.31
N ALA A 9 -11.26 2.94 -1.59
CA ALA A 9 -11.56 3.59 -0.32
C ALA A 9 -11.81 5.08 -0.54
N HIS A 10 -13.02 5.55 -0.22
CA HIS A 10 -13.28 6.98 -0.10
C HIS A 10 -12.74 7.45 1.26
N LEU A 11 -11.42 7.60 1.34
CA LEU A 11 -10.75 8.11 2.52
C LEU A 11 -11.11 9.60 2.69
N PRO A 12 -11.63 10.03 3.85
CA PRO A 12 -11.79 11.46 4.12
C PRO A 12 -10.40 12.10 4.08
N ARG A 13 -10.26 13.05 3.16
CA ARG A 13 -9.04 13.83 2.95
C ARG A 13 -8.73 14.57 4.25
N LYS A 14 -7.76 14.11 5.04
CA LYS A 14 -7.20 14.92 6.12
C LYS A 14 -6.55 16.12 5.46
N ALA A 15 -7.13 17.30 5.65
CA ALA A 15 -6.65 18.54 5.06
C ALA A 15 -5.16 18.72 5.40
N ALA A 16 -4.33 18.78 4.36
CA ALA A 16 -2.95 19.23 4.51
C ALA A 16 -2.97 20.71 4.93
N PRO A 17 -2.13 21.15 5.87
CA PRO A 17 -1.96 22.57 6.12
C PRO A 17 -1.38 23.23 4.87
N ASP A 18 -2.02 24.32 4.48
CA ASP A 18 -1.72 25.18 3.35
C ASP A 18 -0.35 25.87 3.58
N MET A 19 0.72 25.28 3.06
CA MET A 19 2.05 25.90 3.04
C MET A 19 2.16 26.74 1.76
N SER A 20 1.57 27.92 1.83
CA SER A 20 1.85 29.02 0.91
C SER A 20 3.33 29.40 1.03
N VAL A 21 4.11 29.06 0.00
CA VAL A 21 5.50 29.48 -0.13
C VAL A 21 5.52 30.88 -0.75
N PRO A 22 5.92 31.95 -0.03
CA PRO A 22 6.04 33.25 -0.64
C PRO A 22 7.25 33.28 -1.58
N ARG A 23 6.97 33.61 -2.85
CA ARG A 23 7.92 33.91 -3.93
C ARG A 23 8.68 35.21 -3.65
N ILE A 24 9.47 35.30 -2.58
CA ILE A 24 10.34 36.47 -2.31
C ILE A 24 11.63 35.99 -1.66
N ALA A 25 12.55 35.46 -2.45
CA ALA A 25 13.98 35.39 -2.14
C ALA A 25 14.79 35.02 -3.40
N MET A 26 14.49 35.69 -4.52
CA MET A 26 15.32 35.65 -5.73
C MET A 26 16.06 36.97 -5.81
N LEU A 27 17.13 37.12 -5.02
CA LEU A 27 18.16 38.16 -5.15
C LEU A 27 19.14 38.04 -3.98
N PHE A 28 20.08 37.09 -4.05
CA PHE A 28 21.39 37.28 -3.43
C PHE A 28 22.46 36.53 -4.22
N ALA A 29 23.36 37.33 -4.78
CA ALA A 29 24.78 37.07 -4.96
C ALA A 29 25.20 35.96 -5.94
N LEU A 30 25.21 36.39 -7.21
CA LEU A 30 26.25 36.05 -8.18
C LEU A 30 27.63 36.43 -7.59
N ALA A 31 28.34 35.49 -6.97
CA ALA A 31 29.75 35.66 -6.60
C ALA A 31 30.44 34.29 -6.46
N ALA A 32 31.64 34.19 -7.03
CA ALA A 32 32.61 33.09 -6.91
C ALA A 32 32.42 31.86 -7.82
N LEU A 33 32.49 32.08 -9.15
CA LEU A 33 33.21 31.14 -10.02
C LEU A 33 34.72 31.36 -9.80
N GLY A 34 35.34 30.55 -8.96
CA GLY A 34 36.77 30.63 -8.69
C GLY A 34 37.21 29.58 -7.68
N ALA A 35 37.56 28.39 -8.19
CA ALA A 35 38.49 27.39 -7.62
C ALA A 35 38.09 25.97 -8.05
N CYS A 36 38.39 25.62 -9.30
CA CYS A 36 38.55 24.22 -9.70
C CYS A 36 39.95 23.76 -9.30
N ALA A 37 40.18 23.46 -8.02
CA ALA A 37 41.34 22.67 -7.58
C ALA A 37 41.13 22.18 -6.16
N GLY A 38 41.03 20.85 -5.97
CA GLY A 38 41.13 20.22 -4.66
C GLY A 38 39.82 19.88 -3.96
N ARG A 39 38.85 19.26 -4.65
CA ARG A 39 37.79 18.52 -3.93
C ARG A 39 38.31 17.11 -3.64
N GLN A 40 38.96 16.95 -2.48
CA GLN A 40 39.15 15.63 -1.89
C GLN A 40 37.78 14.94 -1.88
N ALA A 41 37.68 13.78 -2.53
CA ALA A 41 36.52 12.93 -2.39
C ALA A 41 36.33 12.69 -0.88
N PRO A 42 35.14 12.95 -0.30
CA PRO A 42 34.91 12.59 1.08
C PRO A 42 35.12 11.07 1.16
N THR A 43 36.16 10.67 1.89
CA THR A 43 36.32 9.28 2.32
C THR A 43 35.04 8.96 3.07
N ALA A 44 34.13 8.23 2.42
CA ALA A 44 32.94 7.72 3.06
C ALA A 44 33.43 6.80 4.18
N THR A 45 33.48 7.32 5.40
CA THR A 45 33.45 6.48 6.58
C THR A 45 32.26 5.54 6.39
N PRO A 46 32.43 4.22 6.55
CA PRO A 46 31.29 3.32 6.54
C PRO A 46 30.36 3.83 7.64
N SER A 47 29.29 4.49 7.21
CA SER A 47 28.20 4.88 8.09
C SER A 47 27.81 3.59 8.79
N LYS A 48 28.00 3.56 10.10
CA LYS A 48 27.61 2.44 10.96
C LYS A 48 26.12 2.23 10.70
N GLY A 49 25.82 1.28 9.81
CA GLY A 49 24.51 1.12 9.22
C GLY A 49 23.46 1.01 10.30
N ALA A 50 22.27 1.55 10.03
CA ALA A 50 21.15 1.40 10.94
C ALA A 50 21.03 -0.07 11.36
N PRO A 51 20.79 -0.35 12.66
CA PRO A 51 20.71 -1.72 13.14
C PRO A 51 19.63 -2.48 12.37
N ALA A 52 19.95 -3.72 11.98
CA ALA A 52 19.00 -4.57 11.26
C ALA A 52 17.71 -4.74 12.09
N PRO A 53 16.51 -4.74 11.45
CA PRO A 53 15.27 -4.85 12.18
C PRO A 53 15.18 -6.19 12.90
N THR A 54 14.70 -6.14 14.14
CA THR A 54 14.45 -7.34 14.93
C THR A 54 13.37 -8.21 14.28
N ARG A 55 13.32 -9.50 14.65
CA ARG A 55 12.24 -10.39 14.19
C ARG A 55 10.86 -9.82 14.53
N GLN A 56 10.70 -9.26 15.72
CA GLN A 56 9.44 -8.66 16.15
C GLN A 56 9.06 -7.44 15.30
N GLN A 57 10.02 -6.58 14.96
CA GLN A 57 9.80 -5.45 14.05
C GLN A 57 9.35 -5.93 12.67
N ARG A 58 10.00 -6.96 12.11
CA ARG A 58 9.61 -7.55 10.82
C ARG A 58 8.19 -8.11 10.85
N ILE A 59 7.81 -8.82 11.91
CA ILE A 59 6.45 -9.35 12.08
C ILE A 59 5.43 -8.22 12.15
N HIS A 60 5.70 -7.18 12.93
CA HIS A 60 4.78 -6.05 13.07
C HIS A 60 4.57 -5.32 11.73
N THR A 61 5.64 -5.13 10.95
CA THR A 61 5.55 -4.58 9.60
C THR A 61 4.71 -5.46 8.68
N ALA A 62 4.92 -6.78 8.71
CA ALA A 62 4.16 -7.71 7.87
C ALA A 62 2.67 -7.76 8.24
N LEU A 63 2.36 -7.78 9.54
CA LEU A 63 0.97 -7.81 10.01
C LEU A 63 0.20 -6.52 9.67
N ALA A 64 0.88 -5.37 9.62
CA ALA A 64 0.25 -4.10 9.23
C ALA A 64 -0.25 -4.10 7.77
N GLN A 65 0.24 -5.01 6.93
CA GLN A 65 -0.20 -5.16 5.53
C GLN A 65 -1.20 -6.32 5.37
N SER A 66 -1.42 -7.12 6.41
CA SER A 66 -2.36 -8.23 6.35
C SER A 66 -3.79 -7.74 6.52
N VAL A 67 -4.68 -8.20 5.65
CA VAL A 67 -6.11 -7.91 5.70
C VAL A 67 -6.91 -9.20 5.67
N ARG A 68 -8.19 -9.12 6.03
CA ARG A 68 -9.11 -10.24 5.89
C ARG A 68 -9.98 -10.02 4.66
N VAL A 69 -9.96 -10.98 3.75
CA VAL A 69 -10.79 -10.99 2.54
C VAL A 69 -12.02 -11.84 2.84
N VAL A 70 -13.20 -11.29 2.58
CA VAL A 70 -14.48 -11.98 2.71
C VAL A 70 -15.17 -11.99 1.35
N VAL A 71 -15.61 -13.17 0.94
CA VAL A 71 -16.45 -13.34 -0.25
C VAL A 71 -17.84 -13.69 0.24
N ALA A 72 -18.79 -12.82 -0.03
CA ALA A 72 -20.18 -13.04 0.29
C ALA A 72 -20.94 -13.55 -0.93
N ASP A 73 -21.85 -14.47 -0.69
CA ASP A 73 -22.83 -14.93 -1.66
C ASP A 73 -24.23 -14.78 -1.04
N GLU A 74 -25.18 -14.29 -1.81
CA GLU A 74 -26.54 -13.97 -1.34
C GLU A 74 -26.57 -13.16 -0.02
N GLY A 75 -25.60 -12.27 0.18
CA GLY A 75 -25.47 -11.43 1.39
C GLY A 75 -24.94 -12.15 2.63
N ARG A 76 -24.48 -13.40 2.52
CA ARG A 76 -23.86 -14.18 3.61
C ARG A 76 -22.39 -14.44 3.31
N ALA A 77 -21.54 -14.39 4.35
CA ALA A 77 -20.14 -14.75 4.20
C ALA A 77 -20.01 -16.23 3.80
N ALA A 78 -19.62 -16.48 2.55
CA ALA A 78 -19.46 -17.81 1.99
C ALA A 78 -18.02 -18.32 2.18
N ARG A 79 -17.04 -17.43 2.03
CA ARG A 79 -15.61 -17.74 2.14
C ARG A 79 -14.87 -16.58 2.83
N SER A 80 -13.80 -16.92 3.54
CA SER A 80 -12.90 -15.96 4.18
C SER A 80 -11.46 -16.41 4.05
N ALA A 81 -10.55 -15.47 3.86
CA ALA A 81 -9.11 -15.72 3.80
C ALA A 81 -8.30 -14.51 4.27
N SER A 82 -7.00 -14.70 4.40
CA SER A 82 -6.06 -13.59 4.52
C SER A 82 -5.71 -13.04 3.13
N GLY A 83 -5.38 -11.75 3.09
CA GLY A 83 -4.79 -11.10 1.93
C GLY A 83 -3.70 -10.12 2.35
N VAL A 84 -2.90 -9.69 1.39
CA VAL A 84 -1.83 -8.71 1.60
C VAL A 84 -2.15 -7.45 0.83
N ALA A 85 -2.18 -6.32 1.52
CA ALA A 85 -2.34 -5.01 0.93
C ALA A 85 -1.02 -4.53 0.30
N LEU A 86 -1.07 -4.29 -1.00
CA LEU A 86 -0.04 -3.63 -1.78
C LEU A 86 -0.38 -2.14 -1.89
N ALA A 87 0.67 -1.31 -1.89
CA ALA A 87 0.51 0.11 -2.19
C ALA A 87 -0.13 0.27 -3.57
N GLY A 88 -1.25 0.99 -3.64
CA GLY A 88 -1.89 1.33 -4.90
C GLY A 88 -1.69 2.80 -5.27
N GLY A 89 -2.41 3.23 -6.28
CA GLY A 89 -2.30 4.57 -6.86
C GLY A 89 -3.51 5.45 -6.60
N SER A 90 -3.62 6.53 -7.38
CA SER A 90 -4.86 7.30 -7.48
C SER A 90 -5.75 6.70 -8.57
N GLY A 91 -6.99 6.39 -8.23
CA GLY A 91 -8.04 5.98 -9.16
C GLY A 91 -9.12 7.06 -9.31
N ALA A 92 -10.07 6.83 -10.23
CA ALA A 92 -11.13 7.79 -10.58
C ALA A 92 -12.03 8.22 -9.39
N GLY A 93 -12.03 7.49 -8.27
CA GLY A 93 -12.79 7.83 -7.07
C GLY A 93 -11.96 7.98 -5.79
N GLY A 94 -10.64 8.20 -5.92
CA GLY A 94 -9.74 8.40 -4.78
C GLY A 94 -8.56 7.42 -4.74
N ALA A 95 -7.88 7.35 -3.60
CA ALA A 95 -6.80 6.39 -3.41
C ALA A 95 -7.33 4.96 -3.50
N VAL A 96 -6.64 4.13 -4.27
CA VAL A 96 -6.92 2.69 -4.38
C VAL A 96 -5.75 1.91 -3.81
N SER A 97 -6.04 0.77 -3.20
CA SER A 97 -5.03 -0.22 -2.79
C SER A 97 -5.34 -1.54 -3.47
N TYR A 98 -4.30 -2.31 -3.79
CA TYR A 98 -4.48 -3.64 -4.34
C TYR A 98 -4.31 -4.70 -3.26
N ILE A 99 -5.20 -5.69 -3.19
CA ILE A 99 -5.07 -6.81 -2.25
C ILE A 99 -4.74 -8.07 -3.00
N VAL A 100 -3.71 -8.77 -2.57
CA VAL A 100 -3.36 -10.09 -3.09
C VAL A 100 -3.90 -11.18 -2.18
N THR A 101 -4.54 -12.20 -2.76
CA THR A 101 -5.00 -13.39 -2.05
C THR A 101 -4.95 -14.64 -2.94
N ASN A 102 -5.34 -15.77 -2.37
CA ASN A 102 -5.39 -17.04 -3.08
C ASN A 102 -6.55 -17.05 -4.10
N ALA A 103 -6.28 -17.48 -5.33
CA ALA A 103 -7.27 -17.55 -6.39
C ALA A 103 -8.53 -18.36 -6.02
N HIS A 104 -8.37 -19.51 -5.37
CA HIS A 104 -9.49 -20.39 -4.99
C HIS A 104 -10.48 -19.75 -4.00
N VAL A 105 -10.05 -18.72 -3.27
CA VAL A 105 -10.92 -17.99 -2.33
C VAL A 105 -11.94 -17.17 -3.11
N VAL A 106 -11.51 -16.61 -4.23
CA VAL A 106 -12.19 -15.51 -4.89
C VAL A 106 -12.71 -15.84 -6.28
N GLN A 107 -12.28 -16.98 -6.83
CA GLN A 107 -12.83 -17.51 -8.05
C GLN A 107 -14.33 -17.78 -7.85
N PRO A 108 -15.20 -17.17 -8.66
CA PRO A 108 -16.64 -17.43 -8.58
C PRO A 108 -16.90 -18.89 -8.94
N ARG A 109 -17.81 -19.55 -8.21
CA ARG A 109 -18.33 -20.85 -8.65
C ARG A 109 -19.41 -20.64 -9.71
N GLN A 110 -19.75 -21.71 -10.42
CA GLN A 110 -20.75 -21.66 -11.47
C GLN A 110 -22.11 -21.20 -10.90
N GLY A 111 -22.65 -20.11 -11.44
CA GLY A 111 -23.93 -19.55 -11.02
C GLY A 111 -23.88 -18.59 -9.82
N GLU A 112 -22.70 -18.29 -9.27
CA GLU A 112 -22.54 -17.31 -8.19
C GLU A 112 -22.28 -15.90 -8.75
N GLU A 113 -22.85 -14.88 -8.10
CA GLU A 113 -22.48 -13.46 -8.28
C GLU A 113 -21.89 -12.91 -6.98
N PRO A 114 -20.64 -13.28 -6.64
CA PRO A 114 -20.07 -12.96 -5.34
C PRO A 114 -19.82 -11.46 -5.17
N ARG A 115 -20.00 -10.99 -3.94
CA ARG A 115 -19.54 -9.68 -3.49
C ARG A 115 -18.26 -9.83 -2.68
N TYR A 116 -17.29 -8.96 -2.95
CA TYR A 116 -15.98 -9.01 -2.30
C TYR A 116 -15.86 -7.88 -1.28
N PHE A 117 -15.39 -8.22 -0.09
CA PHE A 117 -15.14 -7.29 0.99
C PHE A 117 -13.75 -7.49 1.53
N VAL A 118 -13.12 -6.38 1.93
CA VAL A 118 -11.85 -6.38 2.66
C VAL A 118 -12.12 -5.77 4.02
N LEU A 119 -11.86 -6.56 5.06
CA LEU A 119 -12.00 -6.17 6.44
C LEU A 119 -10.61 -5.79 6.98
N VAL A 120 -10.53 -4.58 7.52
CA VAL A 120 -9.31 -4.00 8.12
C VAL A 120 -9.55 -3.78 9.60
N ASP A 121 -8.81 -4.50 10.43
CA ASP A 121 -8.85 -4.33 11.88
C ASP A 121 -7.99 -3.12 12.25
N LEU A 122 -8.62 -2.09 12.83
CA LEU A 122 -7.95 -0.87 13.26
C LEU A 122 -7.34 -1.02 14.66
N PRO A 123 -6.31 -0.23 15.00
CA PRO A 123 -5.77 -0.18 16.35
C PRO A 123 -6.80 0.17 17.45
N SER A 124 -7.92 0.80 17.07
CA SER A 124 -9.04 1.10 17.97
C SER A 124 -9.88 -0.12 18.35
N GLY A 125 -9.61 -1.30 17.77
CA GLY A 125 -10.43 -2.51 17.93
C GLY A 125 -11.68 -2.53 17.04
N GLN A 126 -11.87 -1.53 16.18
CA GLN A 126 -12.94 -1.52 15.18
C GLN A 126 -12.50 -2.22 13.91
N THR A 127 -13.42 -2.91 13.25
CA THR A 127 -13.20 -3.46 11.91
C THR A 127 -13.87 -2.54 10.88
N GLN A 128 -13.10 -2.05 9.91
CA GLN A 128 -13.63 -1.34 8.76
C GLN A 128 -13.86 -2.31 7.60
N GLU A 129 -15.03 -2.21 6.98
CA GLU A 129 -15.37 -2.94 5.77
C GLU A 129 -15.17 -2.05 4.55
N HIS A 130 -14.48 -2.59 3.54
CA HIS A 130 -14.31 -1.95 2.25
C HIS A 130 -14.81 -2.86 1.14
N VAL A 131 -15.67 -2.33 0.27
CA VAL A 131 -16.08 -3.03 -0.94
C VAL A 131 -14.88 -3.14 -1.87
N ALA A 132 -14.66 -4.35 -2.37
CA ALA A 132 -13.58 -4.68 -3.28
C ALA A 132 -14.12 -5.15 -4.63
N LYS A 133 -13.29 -4.99 -5.66
CA LYS A 133 -13.53 -5.52 -6.99
C LYS A 133 -12.41 -6.50 -7.35
N LEU A 134 -12.79 -7.64 -7.92
CA LEU A 134 -11.84 -8.56 -8.53
C LEU A 134 -11.28 -7.91 -9.81
N GLU A 135 -9.96 -7.67 -9.85
CA GLU A 135 -9.30 -7.08 -11.01
C GLU A 135 -8.61 -8.15 -11.88
N ALA A 136 -8.02 -9.18 -11.26
CA ALA A 136 -7.33 -10.23 -11.99
C ALA A 136 -7.36 -11.58 -11.27
N LEU A 137 -7.49 -12.65 -12.07
CA LEU A 137 -7.25 -14.03 -11.65
C LEU A 137 -6.01 -14.56 -12.37
N GLY A 138 -5.02 -15.03 -11.62
CA GLY A 138 -3.87 -15.75 -12.16
C GLY A 138 -4.16 -17.24 -12.38
N GLN A 139 -3.46 -17.88 -13.32
CA GLN A 139 -3.41 -19.33 -13.47
C GLN A 139 -2.11 -19.87 -12.87
N VAL A 140 -2.17 -20.99 -12.15
CA VAL A 140 -0.97 -21.68 -11.67
C VAL A 140 -0.36 -22.47 -12.86
N PRO A 141 0.90 -22.25 -13.26
CA PRO A 141 1.57 -23.07 -14.27
C PRO A 141 1.58 -24.54 -13.82
N GLU A 142 1.25 -25.46 -14.72
CA GLU A 142 1.54 -26.87 -14.48
C GLU A 142 3.07 -27.05 -14.48
N ALA A 143 3.58 -27.73 -13.44
CA ALA A 143 4.99 -27.98 -13.23
C ALA A 143 5.51 -29.12 -14.10
#